data_AF-A0A1I2NKA2-F1
#
_entry.id   AF-A0A1I2NKA2-F1
#
_cell.length_a   1.000
_cell.length_b   1.000
_cell.length_c   1.000
_cell.angle_alpha   90.00
_cell.angle_beta   90.00
_cell.angle_gamma   90.00
#
_symmetry.space_group_name_H-M   'P 1'
#
loop_
_entity.id
_entity.type
_entity.pdbx_description
1 polymer ?
#
loop_
_entity_poly.entity_id
_entity_poly.type
_entity_poly.pdbx_seq_one_letter_code
_entity_poly.pdbx_strand_id
1 'polypeptide(L)'
;MTTAWSGNRRTKVRRPRPRGVWIASGIGVVLVLGTLLGAFLPLVGFLGGVTATTAGLVPFPFVRVTIVALLGAVVVLGLLLLAFTRRHTTTATIAVVLAVLVSIAVTAVPVVLVAVGSADRAGDVWPIVTELWNRFTG
;
A
#
# COMPACT_ATOMS: atom_id res chain seq x y z
N MET A 1 -18.89 67.33 -12.43
CA MET A 1 -17.93 66.55 -13.24
C MET A 1 -17.63 65.26 -12.51
N THR A 2 -18.00 64.14 -13.12
CA THR A 2 -18.00 62.79 -12.57
C THR A 2 -16.68 62.07 -12.89
N THR A 3 -15.96 61.61 -11.86
CA THR A 3 -14.93 60.57 -12.03
C THR A 3 -15.42 59.30 -11.38
N ALA A 4 -16.15 58.49 -12.15
CA ALA A 4 -16.51 57.13 -11.77
C ALA A 4 -15.25 56.24 -11.86
N TRP A 5 -14.70 55.88 -10.71
CA TRP A 5 -13.66 54.87 -10.57
C TRP A 5 -14.24 53.50 -10.95
N SER A 6 -14.01 53.07 -12.19
CA SER A 6 -14.34 51.70 -12.62
C SER A 6 -13.26 50.76 -12.08
N GLY A 7 -13.47 50.29 -10.86
CA GLY A 7 -12.70 49.20 -10.28
C GLY A 7 -12.71 48.00 -11.22
N ASN A 8 -11.60 47.80 -11.93
CA ASN A 8 -11.37 46.66 -12.81
C ASN A 8 -11.33 45.40 -11.94
N ARG A 9 -12.51 44.82 -11.67
CA ARG A 9 -12.68 43.45 -11.20
C ARG A 9 -12.20 42.54 -12.32
N ARG A 10 -10.89 42.45 -12.49
CA ARG A 10 -10.24 41.30 -13.15
C ARG A 10 -10.63 40.10 -12.29
N THR A 11 -11.75 39.48 -12.66
CA THR A 11 -12.01 38.09 -12.33
C THR A 11 -10.72 37.38 -12.66
N LYS A 12 -10.03 36.85 -11.64
CA LYS A 12 -8.88 35.96 -11.85
C LYS A 12 -9.47 34.77 -12.60
N VAL A 13 -9.47 34.83 -13.93
CA VAL A 13 -9.79 33.70 -14.80
C VAL A 13 -8.81 32.63 -14.36
N ARG A 14 -9.31 31.68 -13.57
CA ARG A 14 -8.51 30.55 -13.10
C ARG A 14 -8.00 29.90 -14.38
N ARG A 15 -6.68 30.02 -14.64
CA ARG A 15 -6.05 29.32 -15.77
C ARG A 15 -6.53 27.87 -15.70
N PRO A 16 -7.02 27.29 -16.81
CA PRO A 16 -7.47 25.91 -16.85
C PRO A 16 -6.40 25.02 -16.21
N ARG A 17 -6.80 24.18 -15.25
CA ARG A 17 -5.87 23.23 -14.62
C ARG A 17 -5.20 22.42 -15.74
N PRO A 18 -3.87 22.23 -15.70
CA PRO A 18 -3.19 21.41 -16.69
C PRO A 18 -3.79 20.00 -16.64
N ARG A 19 -4.33 19.55 -17.77
CA ARG A 19 -5.03 18.25 -17.92
C ARG A 19 -4.19 17.08 -17.42
N GLY A 20 -2.85 17.21 -17.49
CA GLY A 20 -1.89 16.21 -17.02
C GLY A 20 -1.97 15.86 -15.53
N VAL A 21 -2.41 16.77 -14.65
CA VAL A 21 -2.58 16.45 -13.21
C VAL A 21 -3.71 15.43 -13.02
N TRP A 22 -4.83 15.64 -13.72
CA TRP A 22 -5.98 14.74 -13.63
C TRP A 22 -5.69 13.36 -14.20
N ILE A 23 -4.95 13.30 -15.32
CA ILE A 23 -4.55 12.02 -15.93
C ILE A 23 -3.60 11.27 -15.00
N ALA A 24 -2.56 11.94 -14.48
CA ALA A 24 -1.59 11.32 -13.58
C ALA A 24 -2.24 10.82 -12.28
N SER A 25 -3.09 11.63 -11.64
CA SER A 25 -3.82 11.22 -10.44
C SER A 25 -4.80 10.09 -10.72
N GLY A 26 -5.49 10.12 -11.86
CA GLY A 26 -6.39 9.03 -12.28
C GLY A 26 -5.65 7.70 -12.44
N ILE A 27 -4.53 7.69 -13.15
CA ILE A 27 -3.66 6.52 -13.31
C ILE A 27 -3.17 6.03 -11.94
N GLY A 28 -2.71 6.94 -11.08
CA GLY A 28 -2.27 6.62 -9.73
C GLY A 28 -3.33 5.90 -8.90
N VAL A 29 -4.56 6.43 -8.89
CA VAL A 29 -5.69 5.81 -8.19
C VAL A 29 -5.97 4.41 -8.75
N VAL A 30 -6.00 4.24 -10.08
CA VAL A 30 -6.23 2.95 -10.71
C VAL A 30 -5.14 1.94 -10.35
N LEU A 31 -3.87 2.35 -10.36
CA LEU A 31 -2.75 1.47 -9.98
C LEU A 31 -2.82 1.06 -8.51
N VAL A 32 -3.12 1.99 -7.60
CA VAL A 32 -3.27 1.70 -6.17
C VAL A 32 -4.45 0.75 -5.94
N LEU A 33 -5.61 1.01 -6.54
CA LEU A 33 -6.77 0.13 -6.43
C LEU A 33 -6.51 -1.24 -7.06
N GLY A 34 -5.85 -1.29 -8.22
CA GLY A 34 -5.45 -2.54 -8.87
C GLY A 34 -4.48 -3.34 -7.99
N THR A 35 -3.53 -2.69 -7.33
CA THR A 35 -2.60 -3.34 -6.39
C THR A 35 -3.36 -3.88 -5.17
N LEU A 36 -4.26 -3.08 -4.60
CA LEU A 36 -5.06 -3.47 -3.44
C LEU A 36 -5.95 -4.68 -3.75
N LEU A 37 -6.75 -4.60 -4.83
CA LEU A 37 -7.75 -5.60 -5.17
C LEU A 37 -7.15 -6.81 -5.87
N GLY A 38 -6.15 -6.62 -6.72
CA GLY A 38 -5.54 -7.66 -7.54
C GLY A 38 -4.36 -8.38 -6.89
N ALA A 39 -3.69 -7.76 -5.91
CA ALA A 39 -2.55 -8.37 -5.23
C ALA A 39 -2.78 -8.50 -3.72
N PHE A 40 -2.99 -7.39 -3.01
CA PHE A 40 -3.00 -7.39 -1.55
C PHE A 40 -4.15 -8.22 -0.95
N LEU A 41 -5.39 -7.99 -1.37
CA LEU A 41 -6.57 -8.71 -0.87
C LEU A 41 -6.48 -10.22 -1.14
N PRO A 42 -6.21 -10.68 -2.38
CA PRO A 42 -6.03 -12.10 -2.67
C PRO A 42 -4.91 -12.73 -1.84
N LEU A 43 -3.79 -12.01 -1.69
CA LEU A 43 -2.62 -12.51 -0.96
C LEU A 43 -2.92 -12.67 0.54
N VAL A 44 -3.51 -11.66 1.18
CA VAL A 44 -3.90 -11.74 2.59
C VAL A 44 -4.99 -12.79 2.80
N GLY A 45 -5.97 -12.87 1.90
CA GLY A 45 -7.02 -13.89 1.94
C GLY A 45 -6.45 -15.31 1.84
N PHE A 46 -5.52 -15.52 0.91
CA PHE A 46 -4.82 -16.80 0.74
C PHE A 46 -4.01 -17.16 1.98
N LEU A 47 -3.14 -16.27 2.46
CA LEU A 47 -2.28 -16.54 3.62
C LEU A 47 -3.10 -16.76 4.91
N GLY A 48 -4.16 -15.98 5.09
CA GLY A 48 -5.11 -16.17 6.19
C GLY A 48 -5.84 -17.50 6.09
N GLY A 49 -6.30 -17.88 4.89
CA GLY A 49 -6.94 -19.16 4.63
C GLY A 49 -6.04 -20.35 4.93
N VAL A 50 -4.79 -20.33 4.45
CA VAL A 50 -3.79 -21.38 4.72
C VAL A 50 -3.51 -21.49 6.23
N THR A 51 -3.38 -20.36 6.93
CA THR A 51 -3.15 -20.36 8.37
C THR A 51 -4.30 -21.01 9.14
N ALA A 52 -5.55 -20.71 8.73
CA ALA A 52 -6.74 -21.27 9.33
C ALA A 52 -6.88 -22.79 9.08
N THR A 53 -6.47 -23.28 7.91
CA THR A 53 -6.59 -24.71 7.54
C THR A 53 -5.41 -25.57 7.99
N THR A 54 -4.25 -24.98 8.27
CA THR A 54 -3.03 -25.71 8.64
C THR A 54 -2.78 -25.79 10.15
N ALA A 55 -3.81 -25.58 10.98
CA ALA A 55 -3.69 -25.54 12.44
C ALA A 55 -2.56 -24.60 12.95
N GLY A 56 -2.25 -23.54 12.20
CA GLY A 56 -1.20 -22.59 12.54
C GLY A 56 0.23 -23.00 12.15
N LEU A 57 0.41 -24.03 11.32
CA LEU A 57 1.73 -24.38 10.76
C LEU A 57 2.32 -23.23 9.92
N VAL A 58 1.48 -22.47 9.23
CA VAL A 58 1.88 -21.21 8.58
C VAL A 58 1.57 -20.06 9.54
N PRO A 59 2.58 -19.39 10.11
CA PRO A 59 2.35 -18.31 11.06
C PRO A 59 2.06 -17.01 10.30
N PHE A 60 0.77 -16.71 10.08
CA PHE A 60 0.35 -15.42 9.52
C PHE A 60 0.10 -14.37 10.62
N PRO A 61 0.95 -13.32 10.74
CA PRO A 61 0.82 -12.33 11.80
C PRO A 61 -0.21 -11.25 11.43
N PHE A 62 -1.48 -11.62 11.50
CA PHE A 62 -2.62 -10.78 11.09
C PHE A 62 -2.55 -9.37 11.67
N VAL A 63 -2.35 -9.22 12.99
CA VAL A 63 -2.33 -7.92 13.67
C VAL A 63 -1.24 -7.01 13.11
N ARG A 64 -0.02 -7.53 12.90
CA ARG A 64 1.10 -6.74 12.35
C ARG A 64 0.80 -6.31 10.91
N VAL A 65 0.28 -7.23 10.10
CA VAL A 65 -0.13 -6.94 8.72
C VAL A 65 -1.21 -5.85 8.68
N THR A 66 -2.23 -5.95 9.53
CA THR A 66 -3.31 -4.96 9.60
C THR A 66 -2.80 -3.58 9.99
N ILE A 67 -1.94 -3.47 11.01
CA ILE A 67 -1.39 -2.18 11.44
C ILE A 67 -0.58 -1.54 10.31
N VAL A 68 0.31 -2.31 9.68
CA VAL A 68 1.14 -1.80 8.58
C VAL A 68 0.28 -1.41 7.37
N ALA A 69 -0.76 -2.19 7.06
CA ALA A 69 -1.70 -1.87 5.99
C ALA A 69 -2.47 -0.58 6.25
N LEU A 70 -2.94 -0.35 7.49
CA LEU A 70 -3.63 0.88 7.87
C LEU A 70 -2.71 2.09 7.78
N LEU A 71 -1.48 2.00 8.31
CA LEU A 71 -0.49 3.07 8.19
C LEU A 71 -0.13 3.36 6.73
N GLY A 72 0.09 2.31 5.95
CA GLY A 72 0.34 2.40 4.51
C GLY A 72 -0.80 3.08 3.77
N ALA A 73 -2.05 2.72 4.07
CA ALA A 73 -3.24 3.33 3.48
C ALA A 73 -3.31 4.83 3.79
N VAL A 74 -3.03 5.24 5.03
CA VAL A 74 -2.97 6.67 5.41
C VAL A 74 -1.91 7.42 4.60
N VAL A 75 -0.71 6.85 4.44
CA VAL A 75 0.38 7.46 3.65
C VAL A 75 0.00 7.59 2.17
N VAL A 76 -0.53 6.51 1.57
CA VAL A 76 -0.96 6.49 0.16
C VAL A 76 -2.06 7.52 -0.09
N LEU A 77 -3.08 7.55 0.77
CA LEU A 77 -4.17 8.53 0.68
C LEU A 77 -3.65 9.97 0.84
N GLY A 78 -2.72 10.20 1.78
CA GLY A 78 -2.07 11.49 1.95
C GLY A 78 -1.31 11.95 0.71
N LEU A 79 -0.56 11.04 0.07
CA LEU A 79 0.20 11.33 -1.15
C LEU A 79 -0.71 11.58 -2.36
N LEU A 80 -1.79 10.81 -2.51
CA LEU A 80 -2.78 11.05 -3.56
C LEU A 80 -3.51 12.38 -3.34
N LEU A 81 -3.91 12.70 -2.11
CA LEU A 81 -4.52 13.98 -1.77
C LEU A 81 -3.56 15.15 -2.02
N LEU A 82 -2.28 14.97 -1.69
CA LEU A 82 -1.23 15.93 -2.02
C LEU A 82 -1.13 16.12 -3.54
N ALA A 83 -1.19 15.05 -4.33
CA ALA A 83 -1.19 15.15 -5.79
C ALA A 83 -2.39 15.97 -6.31
N PHE A 84 -3.58 15.76 -5.74
CA PHE A 84 -4.80 16.49 -6.12
C PHE A 84 -4.79 17.98 -5.73
N THR A 85 -4.08 18.34 -4.66
CA THR A 85 -4.01 19.74 -4.17
C THR A 85 -2.98 20.57 -4.92
N ARG A 86 -1.99 19.96 -5.58
CA ARG A 86 -0.90 20.66 -6.28
C ARG A 86 -1.33 21.15 -7.67
N ARG A 87 -0.84 22.35 -8.05
CA ARG A 87 -1.11 22.99 -9.35
C ARG A 87 -0.06 22.66 -10.42
N HIS A 88 1.09 22.14 -10.02
CA HIS A 88 2.19 21.76 -10.91
C HIS A 88 2.14 20.26 -11.21
N THR A 89 2.19 19.92 -12.51
CA THR A 89 2.17 18.54 -13.01
C THR A 89 3.30 17.72 -12.41
N THR A 90 4.54 18.22 -12.42
CA THR A 90 5.71 17.50 -11.91
C THR A 90 5.55 17.06 -10.45
N THR A 91 5.11 17.97 -9.57
CA THR A 91 4.92 17.65 -8.14
C THR A 91 3.78 16.66 -7.92
N ALA A 92 2.73 16.74 -8.73
CA ALA A 92 1.61 15.80 -8.65
C ALA A 92 2.03 14.40 -9.12
N THR A 93 2.79 14.32 -10.22
CA THR A 93 3.33 13.06 -10.74
C THR A 93 4.26 12.39 -9.73
N ILE A 94 5.18 13.13 -9.10
CA ILE A 94 6.08 12.58 -8.08
C ILE A 94 5.28 12.02 -6.89
N ALA A 95 4.28 12.77 -6.40
CA ALA A 95 3.44 12.32 -5.30
C ALA A 95 2.67 11.04 -5.65
N VAL A 96 2.17 10.92 -6.89
CA VAL A 96 1.52 9.71 -7.40
C VAL A 96 2.51 8.54 -7.47
N VAL A 97 3.71 8.74 -8.01
CA VAL A 97 4.74 7.70 -8.10
C VAL A 97 5.09 7.19 -6.71
N LEU A 98 5.31 8.09 -5.75
CA LEU A 98 5.56 7.72 -4.36
C LEU A 98 4.39 6.94 -3.76
N ALA A 99 3.15 7.34 -4.03
CA ALA A 99 1.97 6.62 -3.56
C ALA A 99 1.93 5.17 -4.08
N VAL A 100 2.24 4.97 -5.36
CA VAL A 100 2.31 3.63 -5.97
C VAL A 100 3.44 2.81 -5.34
N LEU A 101 4.64 3.39 -5.18
CA LEU A 101 5.77 2.69 -4.55
C LEU A 101 5.46 2.26 -3.11
N VAL A 102 4.82 3.14 -2.32
CA VAL A 102 4.38 2.80 -0.96
C VAL A 102 3.33 1.68 -1.00
N SER A 103 2.37 1.72 -1.93
CA SER A 103 1.36 0.66 -2.09
C SER A 103 2.00 -0.69 -2.39
N ILE A 104 3.03 -0.73 -3.24
CA ILE A 104 3.78 -1.95 -3.55
C ILE A 104 4.55 -2.44 -2.32
N ALA A 105 5.25 -1.54 -1.62
CA ALA A 105 6.02 -1.88 -0.43
C ALA A 105 5.14 -2.49 0.68
N VAL A 106 3.98 -1.89 0.93
CA VAL A 106 2.99 -2.40 1.90
C VAL A 106 2.49 -3.79 1.48
N THR A 107 2.35 -4.03 0.18
CA THR A 107 1.89 -5.32 -0.35
C THR A 107 2.91 -6.44 -0.16
N ALA A 108 4.21 -6.12 -0.08
CA ALA A 108 5.26 -7.10 0.18
C ALA A 108 5.33 -7.56 1.65
N VAL A 109 4.83 -6.75 2.59
CA VAL A 109 4.96 -7.00 4.04
C VAL A 109 4.40 -8.36 4.50
N PRO A 110 3.19 -8.80 4.09
CA PRO A 110 2.67 -10.07 4.56
C PRO A 110 3.53 -11.26 4.12
N VAL A 111 4.12 -11.18 2.91
CA VAL A 111 5.02 -12.23 2.39
C VAL A 111 6.29 -12.31 3.23
N VAL A 112 6.93 -11.17 3.50
CA VAL A 112 8.15 -11.11 4.31
C VAL A 112 7.89 -11.65 5.71
N LEU A 113 6.79 -11.24 6.33
CA LEU A 113 6.45 -11.67 7.69
C LEU A 113 6.15 -13.17 7.78
N VAL A 114 5.47 -13.74 6.78
CA VAL A 114 5.22 -15.19 6.73
C VAL A 114 6.52 -15.96 6.46
N ALA A 115 7.40 -15.45 5.60
CA ALA A 115 8.67 -16.09 5.32
C ALA A 115 9.56 -16.16 6.58
N VAL A 116 9.66 -15.05 7.32
CA VAL A 116 10.39 -15.00 8.58
C VAL A 116 9.75 -15.92 9.61
N GLY A 117 8.44 -15.83 9.81
CA GLY A 117 7.75 -16.68 10.78
C GLY A 117 7.86 -18.17 10.44
N SER A 118 7.80 -18.53 9.16
CA SER A 118 7.99 -19.92 8.70
C SER A 118 9.42 -20.41 8.99
N ALA A 119 10.43 -19.55 8.82
CA ALA A 119 11.81 -19.89 9.14
C ALA A 119 12.00 -20.13 10.64
N ASP A 120 11.42 -19.29 11.49
CA ASP A 120 11.47 -19.45 12.94
C ASP A 120 10.82 -20.79 13.37
N ARG A 121 9.65 -21.11 12.81
CA ARG A 121 8.94 -22.37 13.11
C ARG A 121 9.68 -23.60 12.62
N ALA A 122 10.28 -23.54 11.43
CA ALA A 122 11.08 -24.64 10.93
C ALA A 122 12.31 -24.89 11.84
N GLY A 123 12.94 -23.81 12.33
CA GLY A 123 14.04 -23.89 13.29
C GLY A 123 13.65 -24.54 14.62
N ASP A 124 12.44 -24.25 15.13
CA ASP A 124 11.95 -24.81 16.39
C ASP A 124 11.50 -26.28 16.27
N VAL A 125 10.90 -26.66 15.14
CA VAL A 125 10.31 -27.99 14.94
C VAL A 125 11.34 -29.02 14.48
N TRP A 126 12.35 -28.61 13.71
CA TRP A 126 13.36 -29.52 13.16
C TRP A 126 14.09 -30.36 14.22
N PRO A 127 14.56 -29.80 15.35
CA PRO A 127 15.19 -30.58 16.42
C PRO A 127 14.29 -31.68 16.98
N ILE A 128 12.99 -31.39 17.15
CA ILE A 128 12.00 -32.35 17.67
C ILE A 128 11.83 -33.52 16.70
N VAL A 129 11.75 -33.23 15.40
CA VAL A 129 11.66 -34.26 14.35
C VAL A 129 12.93 -35.11 14.33
N THR A 130 14.11 -34.50 14.39
CA THR A 130 15.37 -35.25 14.41
C THR A 130 15.52 -36.10 15.66
N GLU A 131 15.05 -35.64 16.81
CA GLU A 131 15.09 -36.42 18.05
C GLU A 131 14.12 -37.61 18.01
N LEU A 132 12.91 -37.40 17.49
CA LEU A 132 11.96 -38.50 17.26
C LEU A 132 12.50 -39.51 16.25
N TRP A 133 13.09 -39.02 15.16
CA TRP A 133 13.72 -39.87 14.15
C TRP A 133 14.82 -40.74 14.76
N ASN A 134 15.75 -40.13 15.52
CA ASN A 134 16.82 -40.87 16.19
C ASN A 134 16.29 -41.89 17.21
N ARG A 135 15.22 -41.56 17.94
CA ARG A 135 14.55 -42.54 18.84
C ARG A 135 13.95 -43.72 18.08
N PHE A 136 13.49 -43.52 16.85
CA PHE A 136 12.93 -44.58 16.01
C PHE A 136 13.99 -45.37 15.24
N THR A 137 15.09 -44.74 14.81
CA THR A 137 16.13 -45.41 14.01
C THR A 137 17.28 -45.99 14.82
N GLY A 138 17.47 -45.57 16.09
CA GLY A 138 18.58 -45.97 16.94
C GLY A 138 19.84 -45.18 16.69
#